data_AF-A0AAW8KVM5-F1
#
_entry.id   AF-A0AAW8KVM5-F1
#
_cell.length_a   1.000
_cell.length_b   1.000
_cell.length_c   1.000
_cell.angle_alpha   90.00
_cell.angle_beta   90.00
_cell.angle_gamma   90.00
#
_symmetry.space_group_name_H-M   'P 1'
#
loop_
_entity.id
_entity.type
_entity.pdbx_description
1 polymer ?
#
loop_
_entity_poly.entity_id
_entity_poly.type
_entity_poly.pdbx_seq_one_letter_code
_entity_poly.pdbx_strand_id
1 'polypeptide(L)'
;MLSVQQQQKWIKDGRGDGELSSYKPWLTVRDLSSLGRSHRVYGHKTKRTHHLLSDLELAIFLILEWNPLIQDIREQFPLRIEQTEEIAHLTCIPHPAVRGIKQ
;
A
#
# COMPACT_ATOMS: atom_id res chain seq x y z
N MET A 1 -13.92 2.42 4.46
CA MET A 1 -12.84 3.15 5.17
C MET A 1 -12.56 2.46 6.49
N LEU A 2 -11.31 2.42 6.92
CA LEU A 2 -10.81 1.46 7.92
C LEU A 2 -11.19 1.86 9.34
N SER A 3 -11.75 0.92 10.11
CA SER A 3 -11.88 1.06 11.56
C SER A 3 -10.55 0.74 12.25
N VAL A 4 -10.39 1.20 13.50
CA VAL A 4 -9.22 0.85 14.33
C VAL A 4 -9.07 -0.68 14.47
N GLN A 5 -10.18 -1.39 14.64
CA GLN A 5 -10.19 -2.86 14.70
C GLN A 5 -9.70 -3.49 13.39
N GLN A 6 -10.08 -2.91 12.25
CA GLN A 6 -9.63 -3.39 10.94
C GLN A 6 -8.13 -3.15 10.74
N GLN A 7 -7.60 -1.98 11.14
CA GLN A 7 -6.16 -1.69 11.10
C GLN A 7 -5.37 -2.69 11.96
N GLN A 8 -5.79 -2.94 13.20
CA GLN A 8 -5.15 -3.91 14.08
C GLN A 8 -5.19 -5.33 13.52
N LYS A 9 -6.32 -5.71 12.91
CA LYS A 9 -6.43 -7.00 12.22
C LYS A 9 -5.43 -7.10 11.07
N TRP A 10 -5.30 -6.07 10.24
CA TRP A 10 -4.37 -6.06 9.12
C TRP A 10 -2.91 -6.14 9.54
N ILE A 11 -2.54 -5.45 10.62
CA ILE A 11 -1.22 -5.57 11.24
C ILE A 11 -1.00 -7.02 11.67
N LYS A 12 -1.98 -7.64 12.36
CA LYS A 12 -1.90 -9.04 12.78
C LYS A 12 -1.80 -10.02 11.60
N ASP A 13 -2.45 -9.71 10.48
CA ASP A 13 -2.39 -10.50 9.24
C ASP A 13 -1.03 -10.33 8.49
N GLY A 14 -0.16 -9.44 8.97
CA GLY A 14 1.15 -9.14 8.40
C GLY A 14 1.08 -8.31 7.12
N ARG A 15 0.06 -7.46 6.95
CA ARG A 15 0.02 -6.52 5.83
C ARG A 15 1.06 -5.41 6.04
N GLY A 16 1.79 -5.09 4.98
CA GLY A 16 2.93 -4.18 5.01
C GLY A 16 4.27 -4.87 5.28
N ASP A 17 4.24 -6.12 5.74
CA ASP A 17 5.43 -6.91 6.04
C ASP A 17 5.78 -7.88 4.91
N GLY A 18 7.01 -8.39 4.98
CA GLY A 18 7.57 -9.33 4.02
C GLY A 18 8.31 -8.65 2.86
N GLU A 19 8.85 -9.50 1.99
CA GLU A 19 9.63 -9.11 0.82
C GLU A 19 9.33 -10.05 -0.34
N LEU A 20 9.51 -9.58 -1.57
CA LEU A 20 9.29 -10.35 -2.80
C LEU A 20 7.92 -11.06 -2.79
N SER A 21 7.91 -12.40 -2.81
CA SER A 21 6.70 -13.22 -2.90
C SER A 21 5.90 -13.27 -1.59
N SER A 22 6.56 -12.98 -0.46
CA SER A 22 5.96 -12.99 0.87
C SER A 22 5.31 -11.66 1.24
N TYR A 23 5.64 -10.58 0.52
CA TYR A 23 5.11 -9.25 0.81
C TYR A 23 3.59 -9.20 0.61
N LYS A 24 2.91 -8.60 1.58
CA LYS A 24 1.45 -8.36 1.55
C LYS A 24 1.19 -6.85 1.50
N PRO A 25 0.58 -6.30 0.44
CA PRO A 25 0.30 -4.86 0.37
C PRO A 25 -0.72 -4.44 1.45
N TRP A 26 -0.62 -3.20 1.94
CA TRP A 26 -1.57 -2.67 2.93
C TRP A 26 -2.98 -2.61 2.36
N LEU A 27 -3.10 -2.11 1.13
CA LEU A 27 -4.35 -2.01 0.38
C LEU A 27 -4.36 -3.01 -0.76
N THR A 28 -5.51 -3.61 -0.98
CA THR A 28 -5.79 -4.45 -2.15
C THR A 28 -6.90 -3.82 -2.97
N VAL A 29 -7.04 -4.28 -4.22
CA VAL A 29 -8.13 -3.89 -5.12
C VAL A 29 -9.54 -4.15 -4.56
N ARG A 30 -9.68 -4.94 -3.48
CA ARG A 30 -10.96 -5.21 -2.81
C ARG A 30 -11.26 -4.23 -1.68
N ASP A 31 -10.24 -3.57 -1.14
CA ASP A 31 -10.38 -2.71 0.04
C ASP A 31 -10.92 -1.32 -0.32
N LEU A 32 -10.78 -0.92 -1.58
CA LEU A 32 -11.22 0.36 -2.11
C LEU A 32 -12.07 0.14 -3.37
N SER A 33 -13.29 0.67 -3.35
CA SER A 33 -14.07 0.86 -4.57
C SER A 33 -13.46 2.05 -5.32
N SER A 34 -12.60 1.78 -6.30
CA SER A 34 -12.04 2.83 -7.15
C SER A 34 -13.15 3.46 -8.00
N LEU A 35 -13.12 4.79 -8.16
CA LEU A 35 -13.88 5.46 -9.24
C LEU A 35 -13.27 5.17 -10.62
N GLY A 36 -12.00 4.73 -10.64
CA GLY A 36 -11.26 4.30 -11.84
C GLY A 36 -11.09 2.78 -11.91
N ARG A 37 -10.12 2.34 -12.73
CA ARG A 37 -9.81 0.91 -12.96
C ARG A 37 -8.67 0.43 -12.06
N SER A 38 -8.89 -0.69 -11.38
CA SER A 38 -7.88 -1.42 -10.61
C SER A 38 -7.33 -2.60 -11.40
N HIS A 39 -6.09 -3.02 -11.12
CA HIS A 39 -5.42 -4.12 -11.79
C HIS A 39 -4.85 -5.14 -10.81
N ARG A 40 -4.87 -6.41 -11.23
CA ARG A 40 -4.14 -7.51 -10.59
C ARG A 40 -3.18 -8.09 -11.63
N VAL A 41 -1.89 -7.87 -11.44
CA VAL A 41 -0.86 -8.24 -12.42
C VAL A 41 0.20 -9.08 -11.73
N TYR A 42 0.65 -10.15 -12.39
CA TYR A 42 1.73 -10.97 -11.87
C TYR A 42 3.08 -10.29 -12.09
N GLY A 43 3.86 -10.13 -11.03
CA GLY A 43 5.25 -9.67 -11.09
C GLY A 43 6.20 -10.84 -11.25
N HIS A 44 6.99 -10.86 -12.31
CA HIS A 44 7.98 -11.89 -12.57
C HIS A 44 9.20 -11.74 -11.66
N LYS A 45 9.56 -10.52 -11.25
CA LYS A 45 10.63 -10.24 -10.28
C LYS A 45 10.26 -10.73 -8.87
N THR A 46 9.08 -10.35 -8.40
CA THR A 46 8.61 -10.60 -7.02
C THR A 46 7.91 -11.96 -6.86
N LYS A 47 7.53 -12.62 -7.96
CA LYS A 47 6.80 -13.90 -7.99
C LYS A 47 5.44 -13.86 -7.28
N ARG A 48 4.76 -12.72 -7.26
CA ARG A 48 3.41 -12.58 -6.70
C ARG A 48 2.50 -11.71 -7.57
N THR A 49 1.21 -11.72 -7.24
CA THR A 49 0.24 -10.79 -7.85
C THR A 49 0.31 -9.45 -7.12
N HIS A 50 0.55 -8.38 -7.86
CA HIS A 50 0.49 -7.00 -7.38
C HIS A 50 -0.92 -6.45 -7.43
N HIS A 51 -1.25 -5.58 -6.47
CA HIS A 51 -2.55 -4.90 -6.39
C HIS A 51 -2.39 -3.40 -6.69
N LEU A 52 -2.85 -3.00 -7.87
CA LEU A 52 -2.67 -1.64 -8.38
C LEU A 52 -4.04 -0.96 -8.47
N LEU A 53 -4.15 0.25 -7.95
CA LEU A 53 -5.42 0.94 -7.71
C LEU A 53 -5.77 1.97 -8.80
N SER A 54 -4.90 2.13 -9.80
CA SER A 54 -5.10 3.04 -10.93
C SER A 54 -4.33 2.60 -12.18
N ASP A 55 -4.70 3.16 -13.33
CA ASP A 55 -3.96 2.99 -14.59
C ASP A 55 -2.55 3.61 -14.51
N LEU A 56 -2.37 4.68 -13.73
CA LEU A 56 -1.06 5.30 -13.50
C LEU A 56 -0.15 4.37 -12.69
N GLU A 57 -0.67 3.73 -11.65
CA GLU A 57 0.07 2.72 -10.89
C GLU A 57 0.47 1.54 -11.76
N LEU A 58 -0.39 1.11 -12.70
CA LEU A 58 -0.03 0.09 -13.69
C LEU A 58 1.13 0.53 -14.59
N ALA A 59 1.09 1.75 -15.12
CA ALA A 59 2.18 2.25 -15.95
C ALA A 59 3.52 2.27 -15.20
N ILE A 60 3.53 2.76 -13.96
CA ILE A 60 4.73 2.76 -13.11
C ILE A 60 5.19 1.34 -12.80
N PHE A 61 4.28 0.44 -12.44
CA PHE A 61 4.61 -0.96 -12.17
C PHE A 61 5.32 -1.60 -13.37
N LEU A 62 4.82 -1.42 -14.59
CA LEU A 62 5.41 -2.00 -15.79
C LEU A 62 6.83 -1.45 -16.07
N ILE A 63 7.07 -0.16 -15.81
CA ILE A 63 8.40 0.44 -15.94
C ILE A 63 9.38 -0.16 -14.92
N LEU A 64 8.95 -0.30 -13.66
CA LEU A 64 9.77 -0.89 -12.60
C LEU A 64 10.05 -2.38 -12.85
N GLU A 65 9.04 -3.12 -13.30
CA GLU A 65 9.13 -4.54 -13.63
C GLU A 65 10.06 -4.80 -14.82
N TRP A 66 10.20 -3.86 -15.75
CA TRP A 66 11.13 -4.00 -16.88
C TRP A 66 12.57 -3.62 -16.53
N ASN A 67 12.78 -2.75 -15.55
CA ASN A 67 14.10 -2.25 -15.20
C ASN A 67 14.98 -3.36 -14.54
N PRO A 68 16.15 -3.70 -15.10
CA PRO A 68 17.00 -4.77 -14.56
C PRO A 68 17.59 -4.46 -13.18
N LEU A 69 17.71 -3.19 -12.79
CA LEU A 69 18.26 -2.79 -11.48
C LEU A 69 17.26 -2.96 -10.33
N ILE A 70 15.96 -3.07 -10.63
CA ILE A 70 14.92 -3.25 -9.63
C ILE A 70 14.87 -4.73 -9.21
N GLN A 71 14.98 -4.97 -7.90
CA GLN A 71 15.00 -6.31 -7.30
C GLN A 71 13.66 -6.67 -6.64
N ASP A 72 13.01 -5.70 -6.00
CA ASP A 72 11.71 -5.89 -5.36
C ASP A 72 10.81 -4.68 -5.60
N ILE A 73 9.49 -4.91 -5.58
CA ILE A 73 8.45 -3.92 -5.74
C ILE A 73 7.43 -4.17 -4.64
N ARG A 74 7.21 -3.19 -3.76
CA ARG A 74 6.26 -3.27 -2.64
C ARG A 74 5.23 -2.15 -2.76
N GLU A 75 4.14 -2.43 -3.47
CA GLU A 75 3.03 -1.50 -3.67
C GLU A 75 2.16 -1.35 -2.41
N GLN A 76 1.54 -0.18 -2.26
CA GLN A 76 0.69 0.15 -1.11
C GLN A 76 1.42 -0.09 0.23
N PHE A 77 2.67 0.39 0.33
CA PHE A 77 3.48 0.23 1.53
C PHE A 77 2.97 1.13 2.66
N PRO A 78 2.64 0.58 3.85
CA PRO A 78 2.12 1.38 4.95
C PRO A 78 3.25 2.12 5.66
N LEU A 79 2.92 3.32 6.15
CA LEU A 79 3.79 4.08 7.05
C LEU A 79 3.32 3.88 8.49
N ARG A 80 4.25 3.98 9.46
CA ARG A 80 3.89 3.87 10.88
C ARG A 80 3.16 5.12 11.32
N ILE A 81 1.96 4.94 11.87
CA ILE A 81 1.08 6.04 12.27
C ILE A 81 1.81 6.96 13.26
N GLU A 82 2.53 6.40 14.24
CA GLU A 82 3.22 7.19 15.26
C GLU A 82 4.25 8.14 14.64
N GLN A 83 4.98 7.68 13.61
CA GLN A 83 5.97 8.49 12.90
C GLN A 83 5.30 9.58 12.07
N THR A 84 4.22 9.25 11.36
CA THR A 84 3.51 10.23 10.54
C THR A 84 2.76 11.27 11.36
N GLU A 85 2.34 10.92 12.58
CA GLU A 85 1.76 11.87 13.54
C GLU A 85 2.80 12.83 14.11
N GLU A 86 3.99 12.33 14.45
CA GLU A 86 5.10 13.17 14.87
C GLU A 86 5.46 14.18 13.78
N ILE A 87 5.56 13.74 12.52
CA ILE A 87 5.81 14.62 11.38
C ILE A 87 4.68 15.66 11.22
N ALA A 88 3.42 15.23 11.33
CA ALA A 88 2.26 16.13 11.26
C ALA A 88 2.31 17.22 12.35
N HIS A 89 2.67 16.84 13.58
CA HIS A 89 2.86 17.78 14.68
C HIS A 89 4.02 18.77 14.42
N LEU A 90 5.17 18.27 13.96
CA LEU A 90 6.35 19.10 13.67
C LEU A 90 6.11 20.08 12.50
N THR A 91 5.32 19.67 11.51
CA THR A 91 5.04 20.48 10.31
C THR A 91 3.77 21.32 10.44
N CYS A 92 3.05 21.21 11.56
CA CYS A 92 1.75 21.86 11.77
C CYS A 92 0.71 21.53 10.68
N ILE A 93 0.82 20.37 10.03
CA ILE A 93 -0.14 19.89 9.04
C ILE A 93 -1.07 18.88 9.73
N PRO A 94 -2.40 19.03 9.65
CA PRO A 94 -3.32 18.06 10.25
C PRO A 94 -3.09 16.65 9.71
N HIS A 95 -2.92 15.68 10.62
CA HIS A 95 -2.73 14.28 10.23
C HIS A 95 -4.00 13.72 9.55
N PRO A 96 -3.88 12.96 8.44
CA PRO A 96 -5.03 12.39 7.75
C PRO A 96 -5.92 11.53 8.66
N ALA A 97 -7.22 11.85 8.68
CA ALA A 97 -8.20 11.10 9.45
C ALA A 97 -9.52 10.99 8.70
N VAL A 98 -10.15 9.83 8.79
CA VAL A 98 -11.48 9.57 8.25
C VAL A 98 -12.43 9.30 9.40
N ARG A 99 -13.51 10.08 9.50
CA ARG A 99 -14.53 9.92 10.57
C ARG A 99 -13.90 9.88 11.98
N GLY A 100 -12.85 10.69 12.18
CA GLY A 100 -12.09 10.74 13.44
C GLY A 100 -11.05 9.63 13.64
N ILE A 101 -10.89 8.71 12.70
CA ILE A 101 -9.92 7.62 12.76
C ILE A 101 -8.71 7.98 11.89
N LYS A 102 -7.54 8.11 12.52
CA LYS A 102 -6.24 8.38 11.90
C LYS A 102 -5.86 7.23 10.94
N GLN A 103 -5.34 7.56 9.75
CA GLN A 103 -5.11 6.60 8.65
C GLN A 103 -3.65 6.55 8.23
#